data_AF-A0A971MGC1-F1
#
_entry.id   AF-A0A971MGC1-F1
#
_cell.length_a   1.000
_cell.length_b   1.000
_cell.length_c   1.000
_cell.angle_alpha   90.00
_cell.angle_beta   90.00
_cell.angle_gamma   90.00
#
_symmetry.space_group_name_H-M   'P 1'
#
loop_
_entity.id
_entity.type
_entity.pdbx_description
1 polymer ?
#
loop_
_entity_poly.entity_id
_entity_poly.type
_entity_poly.pdbx_seq_one_letter_code
_entity_poly.pdbx_strand_id
1 'polypeptide(L)' 'LYRIGDSCTNVISPLFNYLPIILAFMQEYDEEAGIGTLISLMIPYSLIFLAIWSIFAMIWFAFGLPIGPGTPIFI' A
#
# COMPACT_ATOMS: atom_id res chain seq x y z
N LEU A 1 11.79 4.68 -0.12
CA LEU A 1 10.65 5.61 -0.22
C LEU A 1 9.77 5.30 -1.43
N TYR A 2 10.27 5.33 -2.68
CA TYR A 2 9.48 4.99 -3.89
C TYR A 2 8.69 3.68 -3.76
N ARG A 3 9.34 2.58 -3.36
CA ARG A 3 8.70 1.27 -3.16
C ARG A 3 7.56 1.27 -2.13
N ILE A 4 7.68 2.08 -1.08
CA ILE A 4 6.65 2.20 -0.04
C ILE A 4 5.42 2.85 -0.66
N GLY A 5 5.61 4.00 -1.33
CA GLY A 5 4.52 4.73 -1.98
C GLY A 5 3.77 3.87 -3.00
N ASP A 6 4.50 3.26 -3.93
CA ASP A 6 3.94 2.38 -4.96
C ASP A 6 3.07 1.27 -4.34
N SER A 7 3.60 0.56 -3.34
CA SER A 7 2.88 -0.55 -2.68
C SER A 7 1.62 -0.11 -1.94
N CYS A 8 1.66 1.06 -1.27
CA CYS A 8 0.55 1.51 -0.42
C CYS A 8 -0.65 1.99 -1.24
N THR A 9 -0.43 2.53 -2.45
CA THR A 9 -1.48 3.18 -3.24
C THR A 9 -2.06 2.31 -4.36
N ASN A 10 -1.42 1.18 -4.69
CA ASN A 10 -1.89 0.30 -5.77
C ASN A 10 -3.34 -0.17 -5.58
N VAL A 11 -3.72 -0.49 -4.35
CA VAL A 11 -5.06 -1.02 -4.03
C VAL A 11 -6.18 0.02 -4.17
N ILE A 12 -5.89 1.32 -4.02
CA ILE A 12 -6.88 2.40 -4.17
C ILE A 12 -6.95 2.94 -5.61
N SER A 13 -6.08 2.44 -6.50
CA SER A 13 -6.06 2.86 -7.90
C SER A 13 -7.17 2.15 -8.69
N PRO A 14 -8.04 2.90 -9.40
CA PRO A 14 -9.04 2.30 -10.28
C PRO A 14 -8.41 1.63 -11.51
N LEU A 15 -7.13 1.90 -11.79
CA LEU A 15 -6.36 1.30 -12.89
C LEU A 15 -5.57 0.07 -12.46
N PHE A 16 -5.76 -0.40 -11.21
CA PHE A 16 -5.06 -1.59 -10.73
C PHE A 16 -5.54 -2.83 -11.50
N ASN A 17 -4.61 -3.53 -12.16
CA ASN A 17 -4.92 -4.64 -13.06
C ASN A 17 -5.72 -5.79 -12.41
N TYR A 18 -5.60 -5.97 -11.09
CA TYR A 18 -6.32 -7.01 -10.34
C TYR A 18 -7.66 -6.55 -9.76
N LEU A 19 -8.04 -5.27 -9.92
CA LEU A 19 -9.28 -4.70 -9.42
C LEU A 19 -10.52 -5.53 -9.83
N PRO A 20 -10.69 -5.98 -11.10
CA PRO A 20 -11.88 -6.75 -11.48
C PRO A 20 -11.98 -8.10 -10.76
N ILE A 21 -10.83 -8.75 -10.52
CA ILE A 21 -10.78 -10.06 -9.84
C ILE A 21 -11.17 -9.88 -8.36
N ILE A 22 -10.61 -8.87 -7.69
CA ILE A 22 -10.94 -8.60 -6.29
C ILE A 22 -12.41 -8.20 -6.14
N LEU A 23 -12.93 -7.38 -7.06
CA LEU A 23 -14.34 -6.99 -7.04
C LEU A 23 -15.25 -8.20 -7.24
N ALA A 24 -14.92 -9.12 -8.16
CA ALA A 24 -15.69 -10.35 -8.35
C ALA A 24 -15.74 -11.21 -7.08
N PHE A 25 -14.62 -11.33 -6.36
CA PHE A 25 -14.60 -12.01 -5.06
C PHE A 25 -15.40 -11.26 -3.98
N MET A 26 -15.38 -9.93 -3.98
CA MET A 26 -16.18 -9.14 -3.04
C MET A 26 -17.68 -9.32 -3.30
N GLN A 27 -18.07 -9.35 -4.58
CA GLN A 27 -19.45 -9.55 -5.02
C GLN A 27 -20.02 -10.94 -4.70
N GLU A 28 -19.16 -11.93 -4.45
CA GLU A 28 -19.59 -13.24 -3.94
C GLU A 28 -20.19 -13.15 -2.52
N TYR A 29 -19.80 -12.14 -1.72
CA TYR A 29 -20.27 -11.93 -0.36
C TYR A 29 -21.20 -10.71 -0.22
N ASP A 30 -21.09 -9.73 -1.11
CA ASP A 30 -21.88 -8.50 -1.14
C ASP A 30 -22.21 -8.11 -2.58
N GLU A 31 -23.38 -8.53 -3.07
CA GLU A 31 -23.82 -8.32 -4.45
C GLU A 31 -23.95 -6.83 -4.84
N GLU A 32 -24.12 -5.92 -3.88
CA GLU A 32 -24.20 -4.48 -4.10
C GLU A 32 -22.81 -3.80 -4.14
N ALA A 33 -21.74 -4.55 -3.84
CA ALA A 33 -20.39 -4.02 -3.83
C ALA A 33 -19.95 -3.56 -5.23
N GLY A 34 -19.53 -2.30 -5.31
CA GLY A 34 -18.94 -1.70 -6.51
C GLY A 34 -17.49 -1.31 -6.32
N ILE A 35 -16.88 -0.77 -7.38
CA ILE A 35 -15.52 -0.22 -7.35
C ILE A 35 -15.39 0.85 -6.26
N GLY A 36 -16.41 1.70 -6.11
CA GLY A 36 -16.46 2.74 -5.07
C GLY A 36 -16.41 2.14 -3.66
N THR A 37 -17.23 1.12 -3.39
CA THR A 37 -17.26 0.41 -2.10
C THR A 37 -15.89 -0.16 -1.75
N LEU A 38 -15.24 -0.83 -2.71
CA LEU A 38 -13.91 -1.41 -2.54
C LEU A 38 -12.86 -0.32 -2.27
N ILE A 39 -12.80 0.73 -3.08
CA ILE A 39 -11.82 1.82 -2.90
C ILE A 39 -12.05 2.52 -1.56
N SER A 40 -13.30 2.85 -1.22
CA SER A 40 -13.65 3.49 0.06
C SER A 40 -13.27 2.63 1.25
N LEU A 41 -13.47 1.31 1.18
CA LEU A 41 -13.03 0.36 2.21
C LEU A 41 -11.51 0.36 2.35
N MET A 42 -10.77 0.48 1.25
CA MET A 42 -9.32 0.37 1.22
C MET A 42 -8.55 1.67 1.52
N ILE A 43 -9.17 2.85 1.35
CA ILE A 43 -8.57 4.15 1.72
C ILE A 43 -7.99 4.16 3.14
N PRO A 44 -8.76 3.82 4.21
CA PRO A 44 -8.22 3.84 5.57
C PRO A 44 -7.03 2.87 5.73
N TYR A 45 -7.08 1.69 5.10
CA TYR A 45 -5.96 0.74 5.12
C TYR A 45 -4.71 1.33 4.45
N SER A 46 -4.86 1.91 3.26
CA SER A 46 -3.76 2.53 2.52
C SER A 46 -3.09 3.65 3.32
N LEU A 47 -3.87 4.52 3.96
CA LEU A 47 -3.36 5.62 4.78
C LEU A 47 -2.61 5.14 6.02
N ILE A 48 -3.17 4.16 6.74
CA ILE A 48 -2.51 3.58 7.92
C ILE A 48 -1.21 2.89 7.52
N PHE A 49 -1.24 2.10 6.44
CA PHE A 49 -0.07 1.39 5.95
C PHE A 49 1.03 2.35 5.48
N LEU A 50 0.65 3.42 4.78
CA LEU A 50 1.56 4.48 4.35
C LEU A 50 2.22 5.17 5.56
N ALA A 51 1.45 5.48 6.61
CA ALA A 51 1.97 6.09 7.82
C ALA A 51 2.96 5.18 8.54
N ILE A 52 2.59 3.91 8.77
CA ILE A 52 3.43 2.91 9.45
C ILE A 52 4.74 2.70 8.68
N TRP A 53 4.67 2.50 7.36
CA TRP A 53 5.86 2.30 6.55
C TRP A 53 6.75 3.53 6.46
N SER A 54 6.15 4.73 6.41
CA SER A 54 6.92 5.97 6.41
C SER A 54 7.64 6.17 7.73
N ILE A 55 6.99 5.89 8.86
CA ILE A 55 7.61 5.92 10.19
C ILE A 55 8.75 4.90 10.28
N PHE A 56 8.50 3.66 9.85
CA PHE A 56 9.53 2.63 9.81
C PHE A 56 10.74 3.06 8.97
N ALA A 57 10.51 3.62 7.78
CA ALA A 57 11.57 4.13 6.94
C ALA A 57 12.34 5.26 7.65
N MET A 58 11.65 6.26 8.21
CA MET A 58 12.30 7.37 8.92
C MET A 58 13.19 6.87 10.06
N ILE A 59 12.71 5.91 10.86
CA ILE A 59 13.50 5.26 11.91
C ILE A 59 14.73 4.57 11.31
N TRP A 60 14.55 3.77 10.26
CA TRP A 60 15.64 3.05 9.59
C TRP A 60 16.75 3.98 9.07
N PHE A 61 16.35 5.09 8.45
CA PHE A 61 17.26 6.14 7.97
C PHE A 61 17.95 6.87 9.13
N ALA A 62 17.23 7.19 10.22
CA ALA A 62 17.79 7.86 11.38
C ALA A 62 18.87 7.04 12.10
N PHE A 63 18.73 5.72 12.12
CA PHE A 63 19.74 4.80 12.67
C PHE A 63 20.85 4.42 11.66
N GLY A 64 20.79 4.92 10.42
CA GLY A 64 21.80 4.65 9.39
C GLY A 64 21.94 3.17 9.03
N LEU A 65 20.89 2.37 9.22
CA LEU A 65 20.94 0.93 9.01
C LEU A 65 21.10 0.62 7.52
N PRO A 66 21.96 -0.35 7.13
CA PRO A 66 22.13 -0.69 5.73
C PRO A 66 20.79 -1.15 5.13
N ILE A 67 20.45 -0.65 3.93
CA ILE A 67 19.23 -1.05 3.22
C ILE A 67 19.34 -2.45 2.61
N GLY A 68 20.54 -3.02 2.63
CA GLY A 68 20.86 -4.38 2.21
C GLY A 68 22.32 -4.74 2.53
N PRO A 69 22.71 -6.01 2.30
CA PRO A 69 24.08 -6.44 2.53
C PRO A 69 25.08 -5.62 1.70
N GLY A 70 26.02 -4.96 2.37
CA GLY A 70 27.05 -4.14 1.70
C GLY A 70 26.54 -2.81 1.12
N THR A 71 25.30 -2.39 1.40
CA THR A 71 24.74 -1.11 0.93
C THR A 71 24.46 -0.18 2.11
N PRO A 72 25.50 0.49 2.66
CA PRO A 72 25.31 1.51 3.68
C PRO A 72 24.50 2.68 3.10
N ILE A 73 23.68 3.30 3.96
CA ILE A 73 22.95 4.51 3.59
C ILE A 73 23.94 5.67 3.61
N PHE A 74 24.14 6.29 2.45
CA PHE A 74 24.77 7.61 2.38
C PHE A 74 23.68 8.64 2.65
N ILE A 75 23.74 9.30 3.81
CA ILE A 75 22.85 10.41 4.17
C ILE A 75 23.40 11.70 3.56
#